data_AF-A0A432NFY1-F1
#
_entry.id   AF-A0A432NFY1-F1
#
_cell.length_a   1.000
_cell.length_b   1.000
_cell.length_c   1.000
_cell.angle_alpha   90.00
_cell.angle_beta   90.00
_cell.angle_gamma   90.00
#
_symmetry.space_group_name_H-M   'P 1'
#
loop_
_entity.id
_entity.type
_entity.pdbx_description
1 polymer ?
#
loop_
_entity_poly.entity_id
_entity_poly.type
_entity_poly.pdbx_seq_one_letter_code
_entity_poly.pdbx_strand_id
1 'polypeptide(L)'
;MDWAALKSKHMHAAYDAETRDLHVKFPGSTPVKHANIPPHVYRNLLETDDPHFYYKYYIAPSRVSQGRRQPVSVASYTMKLVLLLAACSLLMATSLDPDHGGVFEESELRSN
;
A
#
# COMPACT_ATOMS: atom_id res chain seq x y z
N MET A 1 -0.64 22.53 0.31
CA MET A 1 -1.90 22.70 -0.46
C MET A 1 -2.67 23.83 0.17
N ASP A 2 -3.35 24.65 -0.63
CA ASP A 2 -4.10 25.80 -0.15
C ASP A 2 -5.61 25.54 -0.22
N TRP A 3 -6.33 26.02 0.79
CA TRP A 3 -7.78 25.90 0.85
C TRP A 3 -8.45 27.06 0.12
N ALA A 4 -9.27 26.73 -0.87
CA ALA A 4 -10.13 27.66 -1.58
C ALA A 4 -11.57 27.58 -1.07
N ALA A 5 -12.21 28.73 -0.89
CA ALA A 5 -13.64 28.80 -0.62
C ALA A 5 -14.43 28.41 -1.88
N LEU A 6 -15.47 27.60 -1.73
CA LEU A 6 -16.40 27.27 -2.80
C LEU A 6 -17.54 28.30 -2.84
N LYS A 7 -18.28 28.35 -3.94
CA LYS A 7 -19.51 29.17 -4.09
C LYS A 7 -20.71 28.69 -3.25
N SER A 8 -20.45 27.97 -2.16
CA SER A 8 -21.44 27.57 -1.15
C SER A 8 -20.94 28.02 0.21
N LYS A 9 -21.84 28.59 1.02
CA LYS A 9 -21.48 29.16 2.32
C LYS A 9 -20.78 28.10 3.18
N HIS A 10 -19.53 28.41 3.56
CA HIS A 10 -18.68 27.63 4.45
C HIS A 10 -18.14 26.29 3.90
N MET A 11 -18.31 26.01 2.61
CA MET A 11 -17.62 24.88 1.95
C MET A 11 -16.25 25.31 1.42
N HIS A 12 -15.25 24.45 1.59
CA HIS A 12 -13.89 24.68 1.10
C HIS A 12 -13.34 23.44 0.40
N ALA A 13 -12.46 23.64 -0.56
CA ALA A 13 -11.71 22.57 -1.22
C ALA A 13 -10.23 22.90 -1.29
N ALA A 14 -9.39 21.88 -1.29
CA ALA A 14 -7.96 22.01 -1.53
C ALA A 14 -7.50 20.85 -2.41
N TYR A 15 -6.64 21.15 -3.38
CA TYR A 15 -6.19 20.18 -4.37
C TYR A 15 -4.66 20.11 -4.39
N ASP A 16 -4.13 18.90 -4.37
CA ASP A 16 -2.72 18.62 -4.59
C ASP A 16 -2.55 18.09 -6.03
N ALA A 17 -1.88 18.87 -6.88
CA ALA A 17 -1.69 18.54 -8.28
C ALA A 17 -0.74 17.36 -8.51
N GLU A 18 0.22 17.16 -7.60
CA GLU A 18 1.22 16.08 -7.70
C GLU A 18 0.58 14.74 -7.37
N THR A 19 -0.18 14.69 -6.28
CA THR A 19 -0.83 13.44 -5.82
C THR A 19 -2.23 13.23 -6.38
N ARG A 20 -2.81 14.27 -7.00
CA ARG A 20 -4.21 14.35 -7.46
C ARG A 20 -5.22 14.11 -6.33
N ASP A 21 -4.82 14.44 -5.11
CA ASP A 21 -5.67 14.35 -3.94
C ASP A 21 -6.51 15.62 -3.81
N LEU A 22 -7.83 15.46 -3.74
CA LEU A 22 -8.79 16.51 -3.45
C LEU A 22 -9.28 16.36 -2.02
N HIS A 23 -9.18 17.42 -1.23
CA HIS A 23 -9.80 17.53 0.07
C HIS A 23 -11.01 18.46 0.00
N VAL A 24 -12.14 18.05 0.56
CA VAL A 24 -13.37 18.84 0.63
C VAL A 24 -13.81 18.96 2.09
N LYS A 25 -14.08 20.17 2.56
CA LYS A 25 -14.53 20.46 3.92
C LYS A 25 -15.96 21.01 3.90
N PHE A 26 -16.88 20.28 4.53
CA PHE A 26 -18.26 20.73 4.74
C PHE A 26 -18.38 21.45 6.09
N PRO A 27 -19.40 22.32 6.24
CA PRO A 27 -19.65 23.02 7.50
C PRO A 27 -19.85 22.01 8.64
N GLY A 28 -19.14 22.18 9.75
CA GLY A 28 -19.27 21.30 10.93
C GLY A 28 -18.70 19.88 10.77
N SER A 29 -17.98 19.59 9.68
CA SER A 29 -17.41 18.26 9.41
C SER A 29 -15.88 18.28 9.36
N THR A 30 -15.28 17.10 9.52
CA THR A 30 -13.88 16.89 9.16
C THR A 30 -13.71 16.88 7.63
N PRO A 31 -12.56 17.30 7.11
CA PRO A 31 -12.27 17.18 5.68
C PRO A 31 -12.37 15.75 5.15
N VAL A 32 -13.02 15.59 4.01
CA VAL A 32 -13.08 14.33 3.25
C VAL A 32 -12.04 14.35 2.15
N LYS A 33 -11.26 13.28 2.04
CA LYS A 33 -10.23 13.11 1.01
C LYS A 33 -10.73 12.21 -0.12
N HIS A 34 -10.48 12.63 -1.35
CA HIS A 34 -10.73 11.90 -2.59
C HIS A 34 -9.42 11.80 -3.38
N ALA A 35 -8.99 10.58 -3.72
CA ALA A 35 -7.78 10.36 -4.49
C ALA A 35 -8.07 10.31 -6.00
N ASN A 36 -7.03 10.55 -6.80
CA ASN A 36 -7.06 10.45 -8.26
C ASN A 36 -8.11 11.35 -8.93
N ILE A 37 -8.40 12.52 -8.33
CA ILE A 37 -9.33 13.47 -8.91
C ILE A 37 -8.65 14.20 -10.09
N PRO A 38 -9.23 14.19 -11.31
CA PRO A 38 -8.69 14.94 -12.43
C PRO A 38 -8.69 16.45 -12.16
N PRO A 39 -7.68 17.21 -12.65
CA PRO A 39 -7.60 18.66 -12.42
C PRO A 39 -8.85 19.45 -12.86
N HIS A 40 -9.50 19.02 -13.95
CA HIS A 40 -10.71 19.69 -14.46
C HIS A 40 -11.91 19.52 -13.52
N VAL A 41 -12.00 18.41 -12.76
CA VAL A 41 -13.07 18.19 -11.78
C VAL A 41 -12.92 19.16 -10.61
N TYR A 42 -11.69 19.40 -10.15
CA TYR A 42 -11.42 20.42 -9.14
C TYR A 42 -11.78 21.82 -9.65
N ARG A 43 -11.39 22.17 -10.88
CA ARG A 43 -11.74 23.46 -11.49
C ARG A 43 -13.27 23.65 -11.58
N ASN A 44 -13.99 22.64 -12.06
CA ASN A 44 -15.45 22.67 -12.13
C ASN A 44 -16.10 22.83 -10.75
N LEU A 45 -15.53 22.22 -9.69
CA LEU A 45 -16.01 22.39 -8.32
C LEU A 45 -15.85 23.82 -7.79
N LEU A 46 -14.80 24.54 -8.21
CA LEU A 46 -14.61 25.95 -7.87
C LEU A 46 -15.58 26.86 -8.63
N GLU A 47 -15.86 26.52 -9.88
CA GLU A 47 -16.62 27.38 -10.81
C GLU A 47 -18.14 27.19 -10.72
N THR A 48 -18.61 26.00 -10.32
CA THR A 48 -20.04 25.67 -10.21
C THR A 48 -20.78 26.54 -9.19
N ASP A 49 -21.99 26.97 -9.55
CA ASP A 49 -22.85 27.75 -8.65
C ASP A 49 -23.55 26.88 -7.59
N ASP A 50 -23.57 25.56 -7.78
CA ASP A 50 -24.00 24.60 -6.76
C ASP A 50 -22.90 23.56 -6.47
N PRO A 51 -21.93 23.91 -5.60
CA PRO A 51 -20.87 22.99 -5.19
C PRO A 51 -21.36 21.75 -4.46
N HIS A 52 -22.49 21.83 -3.76
CA HIS A 52 -23.03 20.69 -3.01
C HIS A 52 -23.61 19.65 -3.96
N PHE A 53 -24.42 20.08 -4.94
CA PHE A 53 -24.90 19.21 -6.01
C PHE A 53 -23.74 18.63 -6.81
N TYR A 54 -22.79 19.48 -7.25
CA TYR A 54 -21.65 19.02 -8.05
C TYR A 54 -20.83 17.96 -7.30
N TYR A 55 -20.52 18.22 -6.02
CA TYR A 55 -19.85 17.25 -5.18
C TYR A 55 -20.64 15.94 -5.09
N LYS A 56 -21.94 16.00 -4.79
CA LYS A 56 -22.77 14.81 -4.57
C LYS A 56 -22.86 13.89 -5.79
N TYR A 57 -22.80 14.43 -7.02
CA TYR A 57 -22.98 13.65 -8.24
C TYR A 57 -21.70 13.34 -9.01
N TYR A 58 -20.67 14.18 -8.89
CA TYR A 58 -19.44 14.01 -9.68
C TYR A 58 -18.21 13.64 -8.85
N ILE A 59 -18.23 13.82 -7.53
CA ILE A 59 -17.07 13.63 -6.66
C ILE A 59 -17.35 12.55 -5.59
N ALA A 60 -18.39 12.74 -4.79
CA ALA A 60 -18.81 11.80 -3.76
C ALA A 60 -19.04 10.37 -4.27
N PRO A 61 -19.57 10.16 -5.51
CA PRO A 61 -19.72 8.83 -6.07
C PRO A 61 -18.41 8.18 -6.50
N SER A 62 -17.25 8.71 -6.09
CA SER A 62 -15.95 8.02 -6.19
C SER A 62 -15.97 6.76 -5.31
N ARG A 63 -16.66 5.75 -5.83
CA ARG A 63 -16.68 4.33 -5.46
C ARG A 63 -15.44 3.61 -5.94
N VAL A 64 -14.41 4.35 -6.39
CA VAL A 64 -13.08 3.77 -6.46
C VAL A 64 -12.75 3.50 -5.01
N SER A 65 -12.71 2.21 -4.64
CA SER A 65 -12.18 1.76 -3.36
C SER A 65 -11.04 2.70 -3.00
N GLN A 66 -11.02 3.25 -1.78
CA GLN A 66 -9.78 3.75 -1.21
C GLN A 66 -8.86 2.54 -1.25
N GLY A 67 -8.24 2.31 -2.41
CA GLY A 67 -7.27 1.28 -2.67
C GLY A 67 -6.23 1.67 -1.69
N ARG A 68 -6.32 1.02 -0.54
CA ARG A 68 -5.67 1.39 0.69
C ARG A 68 -4.25 1.52 0.21
N ARG A 69 -3.74 2.75 0.09
CA ARG A 69 -2.30 2.98 0.10
C ARG A 69 -1.91 2.58 1.52
N GLN A 70 -2.06 1.30 1.86
CA GLN A 70 -1.31 0.73 2.94
C GLN A 70 0.10 0.99 2.49
N PRO A 71 0.93 1.64 3.32
CA PRO A 71 2.34 1.45 3.15
C PRO A 71 2.53 -0.06 3.04
N VAL A 72 3.03 -0.53 1.90
CA VAL A 72 3.43 -1.93 1.76
C VAL A 72 4.41 -2.12 2.90
N SER A 73 3.98 -2.84 3.94
CA SER A 73 4.76 -2.93 5.16
C SER A 73 6.00 -3.74 4.84
N VAL A 74 7.11 -3.05 4.60
CA VAL A 74 8.40 -3.68 4.28
C VAL A 74 8.76 -4.68 5.38
N ALA A 75 8.35 -4.40 6.62
CA ALA A 75 8.51 -5.27 7.78
C ALA A 75 7.83 -6.65 7.63
N SER A 76 6.68 -6.74 6.96
CA SER A 76 6.00 -8.04 6.77
C SER A 76 6.71 -8.88 5.71
N TYR A 77 7.28 -8.25 4.70
CA TYR A 77 8.06 -8.93 3.66
C TYR A 77 9.43 -9.37 4.16
N THR A 78 10.12 -8.54 4.94
CA THR A 78 11.40 -8.92 5.55
C THR A 78 11.23 -10.08 6.53
N MET A 79 10.18 -10.07 7.35
CA MET A 79 9.88 -11.18 8.26
C MET A 79 9.61 -12.48 7.51
N LYS A 80 8.83 -12.45 6.43
CA LYS A 80 8.58 -13.62 5.57
C LYS A 80 9.87 -14.14 4.93
N LEU A 81 10.75 -13.25 4.47
CA LEU A 81 12.02 -13.64 3.88
C LEU A 81 12.95 -14.31 4.90
N VAL A 82 13.05 -13.75 6.11
CA VAL A 82 13.85 -14.34 7.20
C VAL A 82 13.34 -15.73 7.56
N LEU A 83 12.02 -15.91 7.66
CA LEU A 83 11.42 -17.20 7.98
C LEU A 83 11.71 -18.24 6.88
N LEU A 84 11.65 -17.82 5.62
CA LEU A 84 11.95 -18.67 4.46
C LEU A 84 13.43 -19.08 4.44
N LEU A 85 14.34 -18.13 4.69
CA LEU A 85 15.78 -18.42 4.79
C LEU A 85 16.08 -19.38 5.95
N ALA A 86 15.45 -19.18 7.12
CA ALA A 86 15.63 -20.07 8.26
C ALA A 86 15.14 -21.50 7.96
N ALA A 87 14.00 -21.65 7.29
CA ALA A 87 13.49 -22.95 6.86
C ALA A 87 14.41 -23.62 5.83
N CYS A 88 14.92 -22.87 4.85
CA CYS A 88 15.90 -23.39 3.89
C CYS A 88 17.19 -23.84 4.57
N SER A 89 17.72 -23.05 5.52
CA SER A 89 18.92 -23.42 6.28
C SER A 89 18.71 -24.68 7.11
N LEU A 90 17.54 -24.83 7.75
CA LEU A 90 17.20 -26.02 8.51
C LEU A 90 17.11 -27.26 7.60
N LEU A 91 16.44 -27.15 6.46
CA LEU A 91 16.35 -28.24 5.48
C LEU A 91 17.74 -28.68 4.97
N MET A 92 18.61 -27.72 4.68
CA MET A 92 19.98 -28.01 4.27
C MET A 92 20.78 -28.69 5.40
N ALA A 93 20.66 -28.20 6.64
CA ALA A 93 21.33 -28.80 7.80
C ALA A 93 20.86 -30.26 8.05
N THR A 94 19.58 -30.55 7.89
CA THR A 94 19.05 -31.92 8.02
C THR A 94 19.38 -32.81 6.81
N SER A 95 19.64 -32.23 5.64
CA SER A 95 20.11 -33.00 4.47
C SER A 95 21.61 -33.30 4.51
N LEU A 96 22.36 -32.53 5.31
CA LEU A 96 23.80 -32.68 5.52
C LEU A 96 24.14 -33.55 6.74
N ASP A 97 23.14 -34.19 7.34
CA ASP A 97 23.35 -35.27 8.31
C ASP A 97 23.17 -36.62 7.59
N PRO A 98 24.19 -37.14 6.87
CA PRO A 98 24.22 -38.53 6.51
C PRO A 98 24.54 -39.30 7.79
N ASP A 99 23.46 -39.81 8.36
CA ASP A 99 23.41 -40.78 9.42
C ASP A 99 24.42 -41.93 9.26
N HIS A 100 24.80 -42.52 10.39
CA HIS A 100 25.40 -43.86 10.55
C HIS A 100 26.88 -44.06 10.19
N GLY A 101 27.68 -44.16 11.26
CA GLY A 101 29.01 -44.79 11.26
C GLY A 101 28.94 -46.25 10.80
N GLY A 102 29.13 -46.47 9.50
CA GLY A 102 29.49 -47.75 8.94
C GLY A 102 30.90 -48.12 9.34
N VAL A 103 31.03 -49.25 10.02
CA VAL A 103 32.29 -49.95 10.29
C VAL A 103 33.05 -50.11 8.97
N PHE A 104 34.17 -49.41 8.81
CA PHE A 104 35.13 -49.70 7.76
C PHE A 104 35.91 -50.96 8.19
N GLU A 105 35.57 -52.11 7.60
CA GLU A 105 36.48 -53.25 7.58
C GLU A 105 37.73 -52.86 6.77
N GLU A 106 38.82 -52.67 7.48
CA GLU A 106 40.15 -52.48 6.93
C GLU A 106 40.70 -53.85 6.50
N SER A 107 40.27 -54.33 5.32
CA SER A 107 40.95 -55.43 4.63
C SER A 107 42.01 -54.83 3.69
N GLU A 108 43.20 -54.57 4.23
CA GLU A 108 44.38 -54.30 3.41
C GLU A 108 44.77 -55.54 2.62
N LEU A 109 44.40 -55.54 1.34
CA LEU A 109 45.05 -56.31 0.29
C LEU A 109 46.51 -55.85 0.15
N ARG A 110 47.44 -56.57 0.80
CA ARG A 110 48.86 -56.51 0.43
C ARG A 110 49.25 -57.79 -0.31
N SER A 111 49.39 -57.64 -1.62
CA SER A 111 50.07 -58.55 -2.52
C SER A 111 51.58 -58.41 -2.38
N ASN A 112 52.23 -59.52 -1.97
CA ASN A 112 53.51 -60.11 -2.42
C ASN A 112 54.17 -60.86 -1.26
#